data_AF-A0A966BR18-F1
#
_entry.id   AF-A0A966BR18-F1
#
_cell.length_a   1.000
_cell.length_b   1.000
_cell.length_c   1.000
_cell.angle_alpha   90.00
_cell.angle_beta   90.00
_cell.angle_gamma   90.00
#
_symmetry.space_group_name_H-M   'P 1'
#
loop_
_entity.id
_entity.type
_entity.pdbx_description
1 polymer ?
#
loop_
_entity_poly.entity_id
_entity_poly.type
_entity_poly.pdbx_seq_one_letter_code
_entity_poly.pdbx_strand_id
1 'polypeptide(L)'
;MLQRFAGSHVLGEGDKDALDHLLPAFAAIAARTHRFAPADKRLYHAATIAASNFLAVIDALALDLAEAGGIDSELASLLLFTLQRTALENIQQFGPTEALTGPIERGDRRAVGRLAAAARNLPMTQQECFFALARATVRLAERKHGADKRPADELLDLFSSIRPDAQEGVDGSI
;
A
#
# COMPACT_ATOMS: atom_id res chain seq x y z
N MET A 1 20.83 -13.66 16.41
CA MET A 1 20.24 -14.23 15.16
C MET A 1 19.13 -15.23 15.44
N LEU A 2 19.26 -16.16 16.41
CA LEU A 2 18.22 -17.15 16.76
C LEU A 2 16.94 -16.59 17.41
N GLN A 3 16.99 -15.40 18.05
CA GLN A 3 15.80 -14.75 18.62
C GLN A 3 14.73 -14.34 17.59
N ARG A 4 15.04 -14.37 16.28
CA ARG A 4 14.11 -13.99 15.21
C ARG A 4 13.17 -15.11 14.74
N PHE A 5 13.36 -16.36 15.16
CA PHE A 5 12.53 -17.48 14.71
C PHE A 5 11.34 -17.77 15.63
N ALA A 6 11.43 -17.44 16.91
CA ALA A 6 10.32 -17.64 17.83
C ALA A 6 9.10 -16.81 17.37
N GLY A 7 8.02 -17.51 17.01
CA GLY A 7 6.80 -16.90 16.48
C GLY A 7 6.82 -16.53 15.00
N SER A 8 7.93 -16.74 14.29
CA SER A 8 7.96 -16.54 12.83
C SER A 8 7.16 -17.62 12.12
N HIS A 9 6.64 -17.31 10.92
CA HIS A 9 5.94 -18.28 10.10
C HIS A 9 6.87 -18.83 9.03
N VAL A 10 7.00 -20.16 8.96
CA VAL A 10 7.78 -20.87 7.95
C VAL A 10 6.82 -21.64 7.05
N LEU A 11 6.83 -21.32 5.76
CA LEU A 11 6.06 -22.03 4.74
C LEU A 11 6.97 -23.03 4.03
N GLY A 12 6.64 -24.32 4.14
CA GLY A 12 7.33 -25.42 3.48
C GLY A 12 6.62 -25.84 2.19
N GLU A 13 7.37 -25.86 1.10
CA GLU A 13 6.93 -26.36 -0.20
C GLU A 13 8.03 -27.21 -0.83
N GLY A 14 7.65 -28.34 -1.45
CA GLY A 14 8.59 -29.20 -2.17
C GLY A 14 8.31 -30.68 -1.92
N ASP A 15 9.37 -31.47 -2.01
CA ASP A 15 9.32 -32.91 -1.77
C ASP A 15 8.81 -33.26 -0.36
N LYS A 16 7.97 -34.29 -0.28
CA LYS A 16 7.32 -34.67 0.98
C LYS A 16 8.36 -35.10 2.02
N ASP A 17 9.31 -35.94 1.66
CA ASP A 17 10.27 -36.52 2.60
C ASP A 17 11.24 -35.45 3.12
N ALA A 18 11.64 -34.52 2.24
CA ALA A 18 12.41 -33.34 2.63
C ALA A 18 11.64 -32.45 3.63
N LEU A 19 10.36 -32.18 3.38
CA LEU A 19 9.53 -31.37 4.28
C LEU A 19 9.25 -32.08 5.62
N ASP A 20 9.05 -33.40 5.60
CA ASP A 20 8.90 -34.25 6.79
C ASP A 20 10.14 -34.15 7.70
N HIS A 21 11.33 -33.95 7.11
CA HIS A 21 12.56 -33.78 7.87
C HIS A 21 12.81 -32.33 8.33
N LEU A 22 12.57 -31.34 7.46
CA LEU A 22 12.98 -29.94 7.70
C LEU A 22 12.02 -29.17 8.60
N LEU A 23 10.70 -29.33 8.44
CA LEU A 23 9.73 -28.55 9.21
C LEU A 23 9.79 -28.82 10.73
N PRO A 24 10.02 -30.05 11.21
CA PRO A 24 10.24 -30.28 12.65
C PRO A 24 11.44 -29.52 13.20
N ALA A 25 12.53 -29.36 12.44
CA ALA A 25 13.70 -28.60 12.88
C ALA A 25 13.38 -27.11 13.06
N PHE A 26 12.59 -26.51 12.18
CA PHE A 26 12.12 -25.14 12.35
C PHE A 26 11.13 -24.98 13.51
N ALA A 27 10.26 -25.97 13.73
CA ALA A 27 9.36 -25.99 14.87
C ALA A 27 10.12 -26.08 16.21
N ALA A 28 11.22 -26.84 16.26
CA ALA A 28 12.08 -26.98 17.43
C ALA A 28 12.74 -25.64 17.86
N ILE A 29 12.87 -24.68 16.95
CA ILE A 29 13.32 -23.30 17.25
C ILE A 29 12.15 -22.31 17.36
N ALA A 30 10.96 -22.82 17.71
CA ALA A 30 9.73 -22.07 17.99
C ALA A 30 9.12 -21.31 16.79
N ALA A 31 9.46 -21.68 15.56
CA ALA A 31 8.75 -21.20 14.38
C ALA A 31 7.40 -21.93 14.22
N ARG A 32 6.41 -21.23 13.67
CA ARG A 32 5.11 -21.79 13.27
C ARG A 32 5.23 -22.29 11.82
N THR A 33 5.29 -23.60 11.65
CA THR A 33 5.50 -24.21 10.34
C THR A 33 4.19 -24.59 9.67
N HIS A 34 4.11 -24.38 8.36
CA HIS A 34 2.93 -24.67 7.54
C HIS A 34 3.38 -25.34 6.25
N ARG A 35 2.61 -26.32 5.78
CA ARG A 35 2.78 -26.85 4.41
C ARG A 35 1.89 -26.07 3.47
N PHE A 36 2.43 -25.65 2.35
CA PHE A 36 1.67 -24.91 1.37
C PHE A 36 2.15 -25.26 -0.03
N ALA A 37 1.21 -25.61 -0.90
CA ALA A 37 1.43 -25.74 -2.33
C ALA A 37 0.55 -24.69 -3.02
N PRO A 38 1.10 -23.50 -3.36
CA PRO A 38 0.32 -22.50 -4.07
C PRO A 38 -0.11 -23.03 -5.43
N ALA A 39 -1.34 -22.71 -5.83
CA ALA A 39 -1.81 -22.97 -7.19
C ALA A 39 -0.95 -22.24 -8.25
N ASP A 40 -0.44 -21.04 -7.93
CA ASP A 40 0.58 -20.34 -8.71
C ASP A 40 1.60 -19.64 -7.79
N LYS A 41 2.86 -20.10 -7.85
CA LYS A 41 3.99 -19.55 -7.11
C LYS A 41 4.23 -18.06 -7.38
N ARG A 42 4.02 -17.63 -8.63
CA ARG A 42 4.23 -16.25 -9.05
C ARG A 42 3.23 -15.32 -8.38
N LEU A 43 1.98 -15.75 -8.25
CA LEU A 43 0.95 -14.99 -7.55
C LEU A 43 1.21 -14.92 -6.05
N TYR A 44 1.68 -16.02 -5.43
CA TYR A 44 2.11 -15.97 -4.03
C TYR A 44 3.27 -14.99 -3.83
N HIS A 45 4.29 -15.04 -4.70
CA HIS A 45 5.41 -14.10 -4.60
C HIS A 45 4.96 -12.64 -4.81
N ALA A 46 4.10 -12.37 -5.79
CA ALA A 46 3.51 -11.05 -5.99
C ALA A 46 2.73 -10.58 -4.75
N ALA A 47 1.99 -11.45 -4.07
CA ALA A 47 1.31 -11.12 -2.83
C ALA A 47 2.29 -10.73 -1.71
N THR A 48 3.43 -11.45 -1.58
CA THR A 48 4.47 -11.09 -0.60
C THR A 48 5.11 -9.74 -0.91
N ILE A 49 5.41 -9.45 -2.19
CA ILE A 49 5.93 -8.15 -2.64
C ILE A 49 4.94 -7.03 -2.33
N ALA A 50 3.65 -7.25 -2.56
CA ALA A 50 2.60 -6.28 -2.26
C ALA A 50 2.47 -6.01 -0.76
N ALA A 51 2.66 -7.04 0.08
CA ALA A 51 2.57 -6.92 1.53
C ALA A 51 3.82 -6.32 2.19
N SER A 52 5.00 -6.36 1.54
CA SER A 52 6.25 -5.84 2.10
C SER A 52 6.85 -4.69 1.29
N ASN A 53 7.24 -4.94 0.04
CA ASN A 53 8.06 -4.02 -0.74
C ASN A 53 7.26 -2.76 -1.10
N PHE A 54 5.99 -2.93 -1.48
CA PHE A 54 5.14 -1.79 -1.81
C PHE A 54 4.80 -0.94 -0.58
N LEU A 55 4.86 -1.50 0.64
CA LEU A 55 4.70 -0.69 1.86
C LEU A 55 5.82 0.34 2.00
N ALA A 56 7.07 -0.02 1.67
CA ALA A 56 8.19 0.92 1.65
C ALA A 56 8.03 2.01 0.59
N VAL A 57 7.46 1.66 -0.59
CA VAL A 57 7.16 2.65 -1.64
C VAL A 57 6.05 3.61 -1.19
N ILE A 58 5.01 3.11 -0.52
CA ILE A 58 3.93 3.93 0.05
C ILE A 58 4.48 4.86 1.14
N ASP A 59 5.40 4.37 1.97
CA ASP A 59 6.05 5.18 3.00
C ASP A 59 6.89 6.32 2.42
N ALA A 60 7.73 6.01 1.42
CA ALA A 60 8.50 7.03 0.70
C ALA A 60 7.60 8.10 0.06
N LEU A 61 6.53 7.68 -0.63
CA LEU A 61 5.54 8.61 -1.19
C LEU A 61 4.90 9.48 -0.10
N ALA A 62 4.59 8.92 1.07
CA ALA A 62 3.99 9.68 2.16
C ALA A 62 4.97 10.73 2.74
N LEU A 63 6.25 10.39 2.86
CA LEU A 63 7.30 11.30 3.31
C LEU A 63 7.49 12.46 2.32
N ASP A 64 7.64 12.13 1.03
CA ASP A 64 7.79 13.13 -0.04
C ASP A 64 6.61 14.12 -0.04
N LEU A 65 5.39 13.61 0.17
CA LEU A 65 4.18 14.44 0.27
C LEU A 65 4.15 15.33 1.51
N ALA A 66 4.61 14.82 2.66
CA ALA A 66 4.68 15.58 3.90
C ALA A 66 5.70 16.72 3.81
N GLU A 67 6.88 16.44 3.24
CA GLU A 67 7.93 17.43 3.01
C GLU A 67 7.47 18.50 2.01
N ALA A 68 6.82 18.11 0.91
CA ALA A 68 6.22 19.06 -0.04
C ALA A 68 5.11 19.92 0.62
N GLY A 69 4.47 19.42 1.68
CA GLY A 69 3.53 20.14 2.52
C GLY A 69 4.17 21.04 3.57
N GLY A 70 5.50 21.06 3.68
CA GLY A 70 6.27 21.88 4.62
C GLY A 70 6.48 21.26 6.00
N ILE A 71 6.30 19.94 6.14
CA ILE A 71 6.60 19.22 7.38
C ILE A 71 8.09 18.85 7.37
N ASP A 72 8.77 19.11 8.49
CA ASP A 72 10.15 18.68 8.69
C ASP A 72 10.30 17.15 8.60
N SER A 73 11.39 16.67 7.99
CA SER A 73 11.60 15.25 7.65
C SER A 73 11.60 14.33 8.88
N GLU A 74 12.19 14.78 10.01
CA GLU A 74 12.23 13.98 11.24
C GLU A 74 10.83 13.87 11.86
N LEU A 75 10.09 14.99 11.87
CA LEU A 75 8.70 15.00 12.31
C LEU A 75 7.78 14.18 11.39
N ALA A 76 7.96 14.29 10.07
CA ALA A 76 7.21 13.53 9.08
C ALA A 76 7.40 12.02 9.30
N SER A 77 8.65 11.58 9.45
CA SER A 77 9.00 10.18 9.74
C SER A 77 8.28 9.64 10.97
N LEU A 78 8.28 10.38 12.08
CA LEU A 78 7.62 9.96 13.31
C LEU A 78 6.09 9.89 13.18
N LEU A 79 5.48 10.93 12.60
CA LEU A 79 4.02 11.03 12.46
C LEU A 79 3.48 9.96 11.50
N LEU A 80 4.13 9.81 10.34
CA LEU A 80 3.67 8.89 9.30
C LEU A 80 3.86 7.44 9.70
N PHE A 81 4.98 7.08 10.34
CA PHE A 81 5.17 5.73 10.87
C PHE A 81 4.09 5.37 11.91
N THR A 82 3.74 6.32 12.78
CA THR A 82 2.66 6.12 13.77
C THR A 82 1.30 5.89 13.10
N LEU A 83 0.99 6.66 12.05
CA LEU A 83 -0.24 6.48 11.27
C LEU A 83 -0.28 5.13 10.54
N GLN A 84 0.82 4.73 9.91
CA GLN A 84 0.92 3.45 9.21
C GLN A 84 0.80 2.27 10.16
N ARG A 85 1.45 2.34 11.33
CA ARG A 85 1.31 1.31 12.37
C ARG A 85 -0.14 1.15 12.79
N THR A 86 -0.83 2.26 13.05
CA THR A 86 -2.27 2.26 13.39
C THR A 86 -3.11 1.68 12.25
N ALA A 87 -2.77 1.99 10.99
CA ALA A 87 -3.46 1.43 9.83
C ALA A 87 -3.26 -0.09 9.72
N LEU A 88 -2.05 -0.61 9.96
CA LEU A 88 -1.76 -2.04 9.98
C LEU A 88 -2.49 -2.75 11.12
N GLU A 89 -2.52 -2.15 12.32
CA GLU A 89 -3.28 -2.66 13.47
C GLU A 89 -4.78 -2.75 13.14
N ASN A 90 -5.36 -1.72 12.51
CA ASN A 90 -6.76 -1.74 12.07
C ASN A 90 -7.02 -2.80 10.98
N ILE A 91 -6.11 -2.95 10.01
CA ILE A 91 -6.23 -3.99 8.96
C ILE A 91 -6.21 -5.38 9.60
N GLN A 92 -5.34 -5.59 10.58
CA GLN A 92 -5.27 -6.85 11.32
C GLN A 92 -6.56 -7.14 12.10
N GLN A 93 -7.16 -6.11 12.71
CA GLN A 93 -8.34 -6.26 13.55
C GLN A 93 -9.66 -6.39 12.76
N PHE A 94 -9.84 -5.60 11.70
CA PHE A 94 -11.11 -5.45 10.99
C PHE A 94 -11.06 -5.96 9.54
N GLY A 95 -9.88 -6.27 9.01
CA GLY A 95 -9.67 -6.54 7.60
C GLY A 95 -9.55 -5.26 6.77
N PRO A 96 -9.00 -5.34 5.53
CA PRO A 96 -8.63 -4.16 4.75
C PRO A 96 -9.83 -3.29 4.33
N THR A 97 -10.99 -3.91 4.05
CA THR A 97 -12.20 -3.19 3.66
C THR A 97 -12.74 -2.36 4.80
N GLU A 98 -12.92 -2.94 5.99
CA GLU A 98 -13.50 -2.23 7.14
C GLU A 98 -12.53 -1.23 7.76
N ALA A 99 -11.22 -1.52 7.76
CA ALA A 99 -10.18 -0.63 8.24
C ALA A 99 -10.04 0.66 7.42
N LEU A 100 -10.53 0.67 6.17
CA LEU A 100 -10.49 1.85 5.33
C LEU A 100 -11.32 2.98 5.94
N THR A 101 -10.71 4.16 6.04
CA THR A 101 -11.34 5.41 6.49
C THR A 101 -10.85 6.59 5.64
N GLY A 102 -11.37 7.79 5.91
CA GLY A 102 -10.89 9.03 5.30
C GLY A 102 -11.84 9.60 4.25
N PRO A 103 -11.44 10.68 3.55
CA PRO A 103 -12.32 11.43 2.66
C PRO A 103 -12.76 10.63 1.43
N ILE A 104 -11.87 9.81 0.84
CA ILE A 104 -12.22 8.92 -0.28
C ILE A 104 -13.24 7.89 0.20
N GLU A 105 -12.99 7.30 1.36
CA GLU A 105 -13.89 6.31 1.95
C GLU A 105 -15.27 6.87 2.24
N ARG A 106 -15.40 8.12 2.69
CA ARG A 106 -16.70 8.77 2.94
C ARG A 106 -17.36 9.31 1.67
N GLY A 107 -16.64 9.39 0.57
CA GLY A 107 -17.08 10.06 -0.65
C GLY A 107 -17.16 11.59 -0.54
N ASP A 108 -16.32 12.20 0.30
CA ASP A 108 -16.22 13.66 0.41
C ASP A 108 -15.56 14.24 -0.84
N ARG A 109 -16.36 14.45 -1.88
CA ARG A 109 -15.93 14.98 -3.17
C ARG A 109 -15.16 16.29 -3.05
N ARG A 110 -15.51 17.16 -2.09
CA ARG A 110 -14.84 18.45 -1.91
C ARG A 110 -13.43 18.25 -1.35
N ALA A 111 -13.25 17.37 -0.37
CA ALA A 111 -11.92 17.02 0.15
C ALA A 111 -11.10 16.26 -0.90
N VAL A 112 -11.70 15.29 -1.58
CA VAL A 112 -11.04 14.52 -2.64
C VAL A 112 -10.60 15.42 -3.80
N GLY A 113 -11.41 16.40 -4.20
CA GLY A 113 -11.02 17.36 -5.23
C GLY A 113 -9.81 18.20 -4.87
N ARG A 114 -9.68 18.61 -3.59
CA ARG A 114 -8.48 19.32 -3.10
C ARG A 114 -7.25 18.43 -3.11
N LEU A 115 -7.38 17.17 -2.68
CA LEU A 115 -6.31 16.18 -2.71
C LEU A 115 -5.82 15.93 -4.14
N ALA A 116 -6.75 15.69 -5.07
CA ALA A 116 -6.43 15.49 -6.49
C ALA A 116 -5.75 16.71 -7.10
N ALA A 117 -6.20 17.92 -6.77
CA ALA A 117 -5.57 19.15 -7.24
C ALA A 117 -4.13 19.31 -6.72
N ALA A 118 -3.88 19.02 -5.44
CA ALA A 118 -2.53 19.06 -4.87
C ALA A 118 -1.61 18.00 -5.51
N ALA A 119 -2.10 16.77 -5.66
CA ALA A 119 -1.34 15.66 -6.22
C ALA A 119 -1.02 15.83 -7.72
N ARG A 120 -1.63 16.79 -8.43
CA ARG A 120 -1.25 17.14 -9.81
C ARG A 120 0.05 17.93 -9.93
N ASN A 121 0.58 18.43 -8.82
CA ASN A 121 1.85 19.17 -8.81
C ASN A 121 3.03 18.27 -8.43
N LEU A 122 2.80 16.96 -8.27
CA LEU A 122 3.85 15.99 -7.98
C LEU A 122 4.61 15.63 -9.26
N PRO A 123 5.89 15.22 -9.13
CA PRO A 123 6.57 14.45 -10.16
C PRO A 123 5.69 13.36 -10.76
N MET A 124 5.79 13.17 -12.08
CA MET A 124 4.95 12.26 -12.86
C MET A 124 4.79 10.86 -12.23
N THR A 125 5.90 10.25 -11.81
CA THR A 125 5.90 8.90 -11.22
C THR A 125 5.17 8.82 -9.87
N GLN A 126 5.30 9.86 -9.03
CA GLN A 126 4.58 9.97 -7.77
C GLN A 126 3.09 10.24 -8.02
N GLN A 127 2.77 11.09 -9.01
CA GLN A 127 1.39 11.34 -9.42
C GLN A 127 0.70 10.05 -9.89
N GLU A 128 1.36 9.26 -10.75
CA GLU A 128 0.87 7.98 -11.24
C GLU A 128 0.58 7.02 -10.08
N CYS A 129 1.53 6.88 -9.14
CA CYS A 129 1.38 6.04 -7.97
C CYS A 129 0.20 6.49 -7.09
N PHE A 130 0.16 7.79 -6.75
CA PHE A 130 -0.91 8.36 -5.93
C PHE A 130 -2.29 8.15 -6.57
N PHE A 131 -2.41 8.42 -7.87
CA PHE A 131 -3.68 8.32 -8.59
C PHE A 131 -4.12 6.85 -8.72
N ALA A 132 -3.19 5.92 -8.93
CA ALA A 132 -3.49 4.49 -8.93
C ALA A 132 -4.01 4.01 -7.56
N LEU A 133 -3.34 4.40 -6.47
CA LEU A 133 -3.77 4.09 -5.10
C LEU A 133 -5.12 4.73 -4.76
N ALA A 134 -5.35 5.98 -5.17
CA ALA A 134 -6.61 6.67 -4.95
C ALA A 134 -7.78 6.00 -5.67
N ARG A 135 -7.61 5.61 -6.95
CA ARG A 135 -8.62 4.84 -7.69
C ARG A 135 -8.89 3.48 -7.04
N ALA A 136 -7.85 2.76 -6.62
CA ALA A 136 -8.00 1.50 -5.89
C ALA A 136 -8.74 1.69 -4.55
N THR A 137 -8.52 2.82 -3.88
CA THR A 137 -9.20 3.20 -2.64
C THR A 137 -10.69 3.47 -2.88
N VAL A 138 -11.06 4.14 -3.99
CA VAL A 138 -12.48 4.29 -4.38
C VAL A 138 -13.13 2.92 -4.57
N ARG A 139 -12.47 2.00 -5.29
CA ARG A 139 -13.00 0.63 -5.50
C ARG A 139 -13.12 -0.17 -4.20
N LEU A 140 -12.20 0.03 -3.26
CA LEU A 140 -12.29 -0.59 -1.92
C LEU A 140 -13.45 0.00 -1.10
N ALA A 141 -13.67 1.31 -1.19
CA ALA A 141 -14.79 1.99 -0.55
C ALA A 141 -16.15 1.58 -1.13
N GLU A 142 -16.25 1.30 -2.44
CA GLU A 142 -17.45 0.70 -3.05
C GLU A 142 -17.76 -0.66 -2.44
N ARG A 143 -16.76 -1.52 -2.25
CA ARG A 143 -16.95 -2.84 -1.63
C ARG A 143 -17.48 -2.73 -0.19
N LYS A 144 -17.06 -1.72 0.57
CA LYS A 144 -17.50 -1.49 1.95
C LYS A 144 -18.96 -1.06 2.04
N HIS A 145 -19.42 -0.19 1.14
CA HIS A 145 -20.74 0.45 1.28
C HIS A 145 -21.80 -0.05 0.29
N GLY A 146 -21.38 -0.70 -0.80
CA GLY A 146 -22.20 -1.03 -1.96
C GLY A 146 -22.09 0.04 -3.05
N ALA A 147 -22.07 -0.38 -4.31
CA ALA A 147 -21.85 0.50 -5.48
C ALA A 147 -22.94 1.58 -5.62
N ASP A 148 -24.20 1.26 -5.30
CA ASP A 148 -25.32 2.19 -5.49
C ASP A 148 -25.36 3.34 -4.48
N LYS A 149 -24.59 3.26 -3.39
CA LYS A 149 -24.71 4.24 -2.30
C LYS A 149 -23.96 5.52 -2.54
N ARG A 150 -23.01 5.56 -3.49
CA ARG A 150 -22.14 6.72 -3.73
C ARG A 150 -21.68 6.79 -5.19
N PRO A 151 -21.57 7.99 -5.78
CA PRO A 151 -21.10 8.15 -7.15
C PRO A 151 -19.58 7.94 -7.22
N ALA A 152 -19.16 6.68 -7.29
CA ALA A 152 -17.75 6.31 -7.43
C ALA A 152 -17.14 6.87 -8.71
N ASP A 153 -17.92 6.93 -9.79
CA ASP A 153 -17.49 7.48 -11.08
C ASP A 153 -17.04 8.94 -10.94
N GLU A 154 -17.78 9.77 -10.20
CA GLU A 154 -17.38 11.16 -9.95
C GLU A 154 -16.05 11.28 -9.21
N LEU A 155 -15.74 10.36 -8.29
CA LEU A 155 -14.46 10.35 -7.58
C LEU A 155 -13.34 9.82 -8.46
N LEU A 156 -13.62 8.81 -9.29
CA LEU A 156 -12.66 8.26 -10.24
C LEU A 156 -12.26 9.31 -11.29
N ASP A 157 -13.20 10.13 -11.74
CA ASP A 157 -12.95 11.22 -12.68
C ASP A 157 -11.95 12.24 -12.15
N LEU A 158 -11.92 12.48 -10.84
CA LEU A 158 -10.93 13.37 -10.22
C LEU A 158 -9.48 12.85 -10.38
N PHE A 159 -9.32 11.54 -10.60
CA PHE A 159 -8.03 10.85 -10.74
C PHE A 159 -7.78 10.30 -12.16
N SER A 160 -8.53 10.77 -13.17
CA SER A 160 -8.47 10.26 -14.55
C SER A 160 -7.40 10.94 -15.41
N SER A 161 -7.05 12.21 -15.12
CA SER A 161 -6.11 13.00 -15.93
C SER A 161 -4.82 13.27 -15.18
N ILE A 162 -3.74 12.66 -15.66
CA ILE A 162 -2.36 12.98 -15.30
C ILE A 162 -1.96 14.22 -16.12
N ARG A 163 -1.31 15.21 -15.50
CA ARG A 163 -0.78 16.35 -16.27
C ARG A 163 0.56 15.90 -16.84
N PRO A 164 0.80 15.98 -18.17
CA PRO A 164 2.15 15.80 -18.70
C PRO A 164 3.09 16.79 -18.01
N ASP A 165 4.33 16.36 -17.72
CA ASP A 165 5.37 17.25 -17.18
C ASP A 165 5.36 18.55 -17.98
N ALA A 166 5.40 19.68 -17.27
CA ALA A 166 5.78 20.93 -17.91
C ALA A 166 7.20 20.69 -18.43
N GLN A 167 7.34 20.47 -19.75
CA GLN A 167 8.63 20.35 -20.40
C GLN A 167 9.52 21.45 -19.85
N GLU A 168 10.66 21.07 -19.24
CA GLU A 168 11.76 21.99 -19.03
C GLU A 168 11.97 22.69 -20.37
N GLY A 169 11.72 24.00 -20.37
CA GLY A 169 12.03 24.84 -21.50
C GLY A 169 13.53 24.74 -21.73
N VAL A 170 13.94 23.82 -22.60
CA VAL A 170 15.20 23.92 -23.31
C VAL A 170 15.04 25.17 -24.16
N ASP A 171 15.52 26.26 -23.59
CA ASP A 171 15.66 27.56 -24.19
C ASP A 171 16.36 27.37 -25.54
N GLY A 172 15.59 27.53 -26.61
CA GLY A 172 16.14 27.69 -27.93
C GLY A 172 16.72 29.09 -28.02
N SER A 173 18.05 29.19 -28.08
CA SER A 173 18.72 30.34 -28.66
C SER A 173 20.14 29.98 -29.14
N ILE A 174 20.22 29.86 -30.47
CA ILE A 174 21.33 30.23 -31.39
C ILE A 174 22.60 29.39 -31.34
#